data_AF-B1N579-F1
#
_entry.id   AF-B1N579-F1
#
_cell.length_a   1.000
_cell.length_b   1.000
_cell.length_c   1.000
_cell.angle_alpha   90.00
_cell.angle_beta   90.00
_cell.angle_gamma   90.00
#
_symmetry.space_group_name_H-M   'P 1'
#
loop_
_entity.id
_entity.type
_entity.pdbx_description
1 polymer ?
#
loop_
_entity_poly.entity_id
_entity_poly.type
_entity_poly.pdbx_seq_one_letter_code
_entity_poly.pdbx_strand_id
1 'polypeptide(L)'
;MNCPYLPILPYESQFLIDNCDMTIESDVFNKINEINEIIVKNNLQNILIKNVLNDYEGNKIDLTSLSIESLSIQDVEKQNVDIIIPPHLKSLIINSCKASIDISKCHLKKIIISNYQGKVMDIYDDKLEVFQNNSNEEVTWYHNNTLLKKNEIYVDTNKITSFKTGYIYYFININNNNNYNNNNNASKTIIFKCNDKEIKINEVYEFSFENKHLYCSLGNIQELDFGEYTFDSFNVTSGKIKYLKVKCNSIILTNVECDNLVTDDVCKRFNLINCTINTLTCGIIKKEEEKLKLVGEEAIKKARNIEKYLLEMNHLFERKLKIDQIRIKKLLKMRDTIVCQISRKFYDNNIKSLTNDIKIRRHQNKHINVILNNLIKELRNPNGKYLISIVNDTNSLQQICSICENIGNYVIDKIAKGTSQHLLTKNVLNYCQSSPNERLCLESFMKIQLIDLSHDLPASGNQLCTSLGFCSKSW
;
A
#
# COMPACT_ATOMS: atom_id res chain seq x y z
N MET A 1 -4.32 3.78 -48.07
CA MET A 1 -4.46 2.66 -49.02
C MET A 1 -5.67 2.96 -49.89
N ASN A 2 -5.51 2.99 -51.22
CA ASN A 2 -6.59 3.25 -52.17
C ASN A 2 -7.38 1.96 -52.39
N CYS A 3 -8.67 1.92 -52.02
CA CYS A 3 -9.58 0.92 -52.56
C CYS A 3 -9.92 1.31 -54.01
N PRO A 4 -9.72 0.43 -55.01
CA PRO A 4 -10.09 0.73 -56.38
C PRO A 4 -11.62 0.79 -56.49
N TYR A 5 -12.14 1.90 -57.01
CA TYR A 5 -13.55 2.04 -57.38
C TYR A 5 -13.88 1.02 -58.48
N LEU A 6 -14.66 -0.01 -58.13
CA LEU A 6 -15.24 -0.94 -59.10
C LEU A 6 -16.65 -0.46 -59.49
N PRO A 7 -17.11 -0.75 -60.73
CA PRO A 7 -18.41 -0.32 -61.20
C PRO A 7 -19.52 -1.00 -60.42
N ILE A 8 -20.48 -0.18 -59.97
CA ILE A 8 -21.58 -0.57 -59.10
C ILE A 8 -22.55 -1.49 -59.87
N LEU A 9 -22.76 -2.73 -59.40
CA LEU A 9 -23.81 -3.62 -59.93
C LEU A 9 -25.21 -3.10 -59.50
N PRO A 10 -26.29 -3.37 -60.25
CA PRO A 10 -27.62 -2.77 -60.00
C PRO A 10 -28.26 -3.12 -58.64
N TYR A 11 -27.70 -4.05 -57.87
CA TYR A 11 -28.12 -4.41 -56.51
C TYR A 11 -27.23 -3.78 -55.42
N GLU A 12 -26.11 -3.15 -55.81
CA GLU A 12 -25.14 -2.57 -54.87
C GLU A 12 -25.58 -1.21 -54.29
N SER A 13 -26.67 -0.62 -54.78
CA SER A 13 -27.26 0.60 -54.18
C SER A 13 -27.89 0.38 -52.80
N GLN A 14 -28.11 -0.87 -52.40
CA GLN A 14 -28.63 -1.24 -51.07
C GLN A 14 -27.51 -1.50 -50.05
N PHE A 15 -26.25 -1.51 -50.47
CA PHE A 15 -25.09 -1.75 -49.60
C PHE A 15 -24.24 -0.49 -49.53
N LEU A 16 -24.23 0.17 -48.37
CA LEU A 16 -23.28 1.25 -48.09
C LEU A 16 -21.96 0.61 -47.64
N ILE A 17 -20.94 0.70 -48.51
CA ILE A 17 -19.56 0.31 -48.20
C ILE A 17 -18.81 1.59 -47.82
N ASP A 18 -18.69 1.86 -46.53
CA ASP A 18 -17.87 2.94 -45.99
C ASP A 18 -16.68 2.33 -45.23
N ASN A 19 -15.46 2.69 -45.62
CA ASN A 19 -14.20 2.42 -44.90
C ASN A 19 -14.09 1.03 -44.21
N CYS A 20 -14.05 -0.04 -45.01
CA CYS A 20 -13.83 -1.43 -44.56
C CYS A 20 -14.95 -2.08 -43.73
N ASP A 21 -16.13 -1.44 -43.60
CA ASP A 21 -17.31 -1.99 -42.95
C ASP A 21 -18.50 -2.06 -43.96
N MET A 22 -19.20 -3.19 -44.02
CA MET A 22 -20.41 -3.36 -44.83
C MET A 22 -21.65 -3.37 -43.94
N THR A 23 -22.66 -2.55 -44.29
CA THR A 23 -23.95 -2.54 -43.60
C THR A 23 -24.97 -3.41 -44.33
N ILE A 24 -25.66 -4.28 -43.58
CA ILE A 24 -26.73 -5.16 -44.06
C ILE A 24 -28.03 -4.80 -43.33
N GLU A 25 -29.05 -4.45 -44.09
CA GLU A 25 -30.41 -4.17 -43.59
C GLU A 25 -31.36 -5.35 -43.81
N SER A 26 -32.55 -5.28 -43.22
CA SER A 26 -33.49 -6.41 -43.14
C SER A 26 -34.03 -6.92 -44.47
N ASP A 27 -34.09 -6.08 -45.48
CA ASP A 27 -34.68 -6.36 -46.80
C ASP A 27 -33.80 -7.27 -47.68
N VAL A 28 -32.51 -7.40 -47.35
CA VAL A 28 -31.52 -8.14 -48.17
C VAL A 28 -31.04 -9.45 -47.55
N PHE A 29 -31.56 -9.87 -46.38
CA PHE A 29 -31.15 -11.14 -45.75
C PHE A 29 -31.46 -12.40 -46.58
N ASN A 30 -32.45 -12.35 -47.46
CA ASN A 30 -32.76 -13.48 -48.36
C ASN A 30 -31.65 -13.70 -49.42
N LYS A 31 -30.66 -12.80 -49.51
CA LYS A 31 -29.53 -12.84 -50.46
C LYS A 31 -28.17 -13.08 -49.79
N ILE A 32 -28.14 -13.72 -48.62
CA ILE A 32 -26.90 -13.97 -47.85
C ILE A 32 -25.77 -14.60 -48.68
N ASN A 33 -26.09 -15.48 -49.64
CA ASN A 33 -25.07 -16.08 -50.52
C ASN A 33 -24.42 -15.04 -51.47
N GLU A 34 -25.21 -14.16 -52.06
CA GLU A 34 -24.71 -13.06 -52.91
C GLU A 34 -23.88 -12.07 -52.07
N ILE A 35 -24.32 -11.80 -50.83
CA ILE A 35 -23.58 -10.98 -49.86
C ILE A 35 -22.22 -11.60 -49.54
N ASN A 36 -22.14 -12.92 -49.38
CA ASN A 36 -20.88 -13.61 -49.13
C ASN A 36 -19.88 -13.49 -50.29
N GLU A 37 -20.35 -13.55 -51.54
CA GLU A 37 -19.49 -13.32 -52.70
C GLU A 37 -18.90 -11.90 -52.70
N ILE A 38 -19.70 -10.89 -52.32
CA ILE A 38 -19.25 -9.50 -52.18
C ILE A 38 -18.19 -9.40 -51.07
N ILE A 39 -18.42 -10.04 -49.91
CA ILE A 39 -17.48 -10.07 -48.77
C ILE A 39 -16.14 -10.67 -49.18
N VAL A 40 -16.16 -11.85 -49.82
CA VAL A 40 -14.94 -12.55 -50.24
C VAL A 40 -14.20 -11.75 -51.32
N LYS A 41 -14.92 -11.22 -52.32
CA LYS A 41 -14.32 -10.44 -53.41
C LYS A 41 -13.65 -9.15 -52.93
N ASN A 42 -14.24 -8.49 -51.94
CA ASN A 42 -13.74 -7.22 -51.41
C ASN A 42 -12.91 -7.38 -50.14
N ASN A 43 -12.68 -8.62 -49.69
CA ASN A 43 -11.94 -8.94 -48.46
C ASN A 43 -12.45 -8.17 -47.24
N LEU A 44 -13.78 -8.09 -47.09
CA LEU A 44 -14.43 -7.41 -45.99
C LEU A 44 -14.36 -8.27 -44.74
N GLN A 45 -13.88 -7.69 -43.64
CA GLN A 45 -13.67 -8.42 -42.38
C GLN A 45 -14.68 -8.04 -41.30
N ASN A 46 -15.36 -6.91 -41.47
CA ASN A 46 -16.28 -6.33 -40.52
C ASN A 46 -17.65 -6.13 -41.16
N ILE A 47 -18.70 -6.57 -40.47
CA ILE A 47 -20.08 -6.39 -40.92
C ILE A 47 -20.91 -5.78 -39.81
N LEU A 48 -21.77 -4.84 -40.20
CA LEU A 48 -22.83 -4.29 -39.38
C LEU A 48 -24.18 -4.78 -39.90
N ILE A 49 -24.94 -5.45 -39.04
CA ILE A 49 -26.35 -5.73 -39.25
C ILE A 49 -27.14 -4.66 -38.51
N LYS A 50 -28.08 -4.01 -39.19
CA LYS A 50 -28.90 -2.97 -38.59
C LYS A 50 -30.37 -3.04 -39.02
N ASN A 51 -31.26 -2.47 -38.20
CA ASN A 51 -32.65 -2.18 -38.54
C ASN A 51 -33.47 -3.44 -38.87
N VAL A 52 -33.38 -4.48 -38.05
CA VAL A 52 -34.21 -5.69 -38.24
C VAL A 52 -35.56 -5.47 -37.59
N LEU A 53 -36.49 -4.95 -38.38
CA LEU A 53 -37.82 -4.53 -37.97
C LEU A 53 -38.79 -5.72 -37.81
N ASN A 54 -39.92 -5.46 -37.14
CA ASN A 54 -40.93 -6.49 -36.80
C ASN A 54 -41.62 -7.12 -38.01
N ASP A 55 -41.60 -6.44 -39.16
CA ASP A 55 -42.22 -6.84 -40.43
C ASP A 55 -41.33 -7.76 -41.28
N TYR A 56 -40.06 -7.99 -40.90
CA TYR A 56 -39.25 -9.05 -41.49
C TYR A 56 -40.00 -10.38 -41.37
N GLU A 57 -40.16 -11.16 -42.46
CA GLU A 57 -40.99 -12.38 -42.43
C GLU A 57 -40.23 -13.61 -41.91
N GLY A 58 -38.90 -13.64 -42.05
CA GLY A 58 -38.08 -14.80 -41.68
C GLY A 58 -37.99 -15.04 -40.18
N ASN A 59 -37.83 -16.28 -39.75
CA ASN A 59 -37.65 -16.69 -38.35
C ASN A 59 -36.20 -17.03 -37.98
N LYS A 60 -35.29 -17.00 -38.97
CA LYS A 60 -33.89 -17.37 -38.82
C LYS A 60 -33.04 -16.52 -39.75
N ILE A 61 -31.95 -15.96 -39.23
CA ILE A 61 -30.90 -15.31 -40.01
C ILE A 61 -29.63 -16.15 -39.85
N ASP A 62 -29.27 -16.90 -40.89
CA ASP A 62 -28.12 -17.83 -40.86
C ASP A 62 -26.89 -17.17 -41.50
N LEU A 63 -25.95 -16.73 -40.67
CA LEU A 63 -24.74 -16.05 -41.12
C LEU A 63 -23.54 -17.00 -41.22
N THR A 64 -23.74 -18.31 -41.06
CA THR A 64 -22.65 -19.29 -40.95
C THR A 64 -21.71 -19.32 -42.15
N SER A 65 -22.21 -18.97 -43.34
CA SER A 65 -21.43 -18.91 -44.57
C SER A 65 -20.51 -17.69 -44.69
N LEU A 66 -20.73 -16.65 -43.88
CA LEU A 66 -19.99 -15.39 -43.98
C LEU A 66 -18.55 -15.55 -43.49
N SER A 67 -17.60 -15.25 -44.37
CA SER A 67 -16.16 -15.31 -44.07
C SER A 67 -15.65 -14.00 -43.45
N ILE A 68 -16.08 -13.71 -42.22
CA ILE A 68 -15.78 -12.47 -41.50
C ILE A 68 -15.11 -12.69 -40.15
N GLU A 69 -14.42 -11.66 -39.66
CA GLU A 69 -13.77 -11.65 -38.35
C GLU A 69 -14.55 -10.89 -37.28
N SER A 70 -15.34 -9.87 -37.65
CA SER A 70 -16.12 -9.05 -36.71
C SER A 70 -17.56 -8.82 -37.19
N LEU A 71 -18.50 -8.92 -36.25
CA LEU A 71 -19.91 -8.68 -36.47
C LEU A 71 -20.45 -7.70 -35.43
N SER A 72 -21.14 -6.67 -35.91
CA SER A 72 -21.92 -5.74 -35.10
C SER A 72 -23.40 -5.93 -35.42
N ILE A 73 -24.25 -6.05 -34.41
CA ILE A 73 -25.71 -6.17 -34.54
C ILE A 73 -26.34 -5.00 -33.80
N GLN A 74 -27.15 -4.23 -34.51
CA GLN A 74 -27.74 -3.01 -33.96
C GLN A 74 -29.23 -2.89 -34.31
N ASP A 75 -30.03 -2.38 -33.36
CA ASP A 75 -31.43 -1.98 -33.59
C ASP A 75 -32.27 -3.12 -34.20
N VAL A 76 -32.24 -4.29 -33.55
CA VAL A 76 -33.05 -5.46 -33.92
C VAL A 76 -34.30 -5.51 -33.04
N GLU A 77 -35.46 -5.19 -33.62
CA GLU A 77 -36.74 -5.15 -32.91
C GLU A 77 -37.47 -6.49 -32.91
N LYS A 78 -37.22 -7.33 -33.91
CA LYS A 78 -37.93 -8.61 -34.04
C LYS A 78 -37.45 -9.64 -33.00
N GLN A 79 -38.35 -10.07 -32.12
CA GLN A 79 -38.06 -11.05 -31.06
C GLN A 79 -37.95 -12.50 -31.55
N ASN A 80 -38.84 -12.90 -32.47
CA ASN A 80 -38.95 -14.29 -32.95
C ASN A 80 -38.01 -14.57 -34.13
N VAL A 81 -36.75 -14.18 -33.99
CA VAL A 81 -35.67 -14.49 -34.94
C VAL A 81 -34.50 -15.05 -34.16
N ASP A 82 -33.97 -16.18 -34.64
CA ASP A 82 -32.69 -16.71 -34.20
C ASP A 82 -31.59 -16.29 -35.20
N ILE A 83 -30.58 -15.56 -34.74
CA ILE A 83 -29.41 -15.17 -35.51
C ILE A 83 -28.29 -16.16 -35.21
N ILE A 84 -27.84 -16.92 -36.21
CA ILE A 84 -26.74 -17.88 -36.07
C ILE A 84 -25.45 -17.23 -36.57
N ILE A 85 -24.46 -17.09 -35.69
CA ILE A 85 -23.20 -16.42 -36.03
C ILE A 85 -22.21 -17.36 -36.75
N PRO A 86 -21.25 -16.81 -37.52
CA PRO A 86 -20.17 -17.60 -38.11
C PRO A 86 -19.29 -18.28 -37.05
N PRO A 87 -18.86 -19.54 -37.25
CA PRO A 87 -18.03 -20.26 -36.27
C PRO A 87 -16.60 -19.71 -36.14
N HIS A 88 -16.13 -18.95 -37.12
CA HIS A 88 -14.78 -18.36 -37.15
C HIS A 88 -14.73 -16.92 -36.64
N LEU A 89 -15.87 -16.38 -36.19
CA LEU A 89 -15.96 -15.00 -35.73
C LEU A 89 -15.03 -14.76 -34.54
N LYS A 90 -14.33 -13.63 -34.53
CA LYS A 90 -13.44 -13.22 -33.43
C LYS A 90 -14.09 -12.18 -32.52
N SER A 91 -14.93 -11.31 -33.08
CA SER A 91 -15.50 -10.16 -32.38
C SER A 91 -17.00 -10.05 -32.63
N LEU A 92 -17.77 -9.90 -31.55
CA LEU A 92 -19.22 -9.68 -31.58
C LEU A 92 -19.60 -8.46 -30.75
N ILE A 93 -20.31 -7.52 -31.35
CA ILE A 93 -20.86 -6.33 -30.70
C ILE A 93 -22.37 -6.31 -30.90
N ILE A 94 -23.13 -6.22 -29.82
CA ILE A 94 -24.59 -6.23 -29.83
C ILE A 94 -25.08 -4.98 -29.13
N ASN A 95 -25.90 -4.19 -29.82
CA ASN A 95 -26.52 -2.98 -29.29
C ASN A 95 -28.02 -2.98 -29.61
N SER A 96 -28.88 -3.03 -28.59
CA SER A 96 -30.34 -2.99 -28.75
C SER A 96 -30.86 -4.11 -29.67
N CYS A 97 -30.84 -5.35 -29.17
CA CYS A 97 -31.25 -6.51 -29.94
C CYS A 97 -32.24 -7.36 -29.17
N LYS A 98 -33.45 -7.54 -29.71
CA LYS A 98 -34.49 -8.39 -29.11
C LYS A 98 -34.48 -9.83 -29.64
N ALA A 99 -33.78 -10.07 -30.75
CA ALA A 99 -33.62 -11.40 -31.34
C ALA A 99 -32.68 -12.25 -30.48
N SER A 100 -32.82 -13.57 -30.57
CA SER A 100 -31.88 -14.49 -29.93
C SER A 100 -30.65 -14.70 -30.81
N ILE A 101 -29.46 -14.77 -30.19
CA ILE A 101 -28.20 -14.98 -30.92
C ILE A 101 -27.57 -16.28 -30.44
N ASP A 102 -27.34 -17.21 -31.36
CA ASP A 102 -26.65 -18.47 -31.08
C ASP A 102 -25.16 -18.31 -31.31
N ILE A 103 -24.39 -18.29 -30.21
CA ILE A 103 -22.92 -18.20 -30.20
C ILE A 103 -22.24 -19.52 -29.78
N SER A 104 -23.01 -20.60 -29.62
CA SER A 104 -22.56 -21.86 -28.99
C SER A 104 -21.36 -22.54 -29.66
N LYS A 105 -21.12 -22.24 -30.94
CA LYS A 105 -20.02 -22.81 -31.74
C LYS A 105 -18.83 -21.86 -31.93
N CYS A 106 -18.80 -20.73 -31.22
CA CYS A 106 -17.84 -19.67 -31.47
C CYS A 106 -16.99 -19.36 -30.22
N HIS A 107 -15.67 -19.44 -30.36
CA HIS A 107 -14.74 -18.98 -29.33
C HIS A 107 -14.29 -17.56 -29.63
N LEU A 108 -15.12 -16.60 -29.21
CA LEU A 108 -14.91 -15.17 -29.44
C LEU A 108 -13.75 -14.63 -28.59
N LYS A 109 -12.98 -13.70 -29.18
CA LYS A 109 -11.98 -12.89 -28.48
C LYS A 109 -12.60 -11.66 -27.82
N LYS A 110 -13.63 -11.09 -28.44
CA LYS A 110 -14.29 -9.87 -27.98
C LYS A 110 -15.80 -10.02 -28.02
N ILE A 111 -16.44 -9.72 -26.89
CA ILE A 111 -17.89 -9.71 -26.76
C ILE A 111 -18.30 -8.43 -26.05
N ILE A 112 -19.15 -7.62 -26.69
CA ILE A 112 -19.76 -6.43 -26.09
C ILE A 112 -21.28 -6.53 -26.28
N ILE A 113 -22.03 -6.47 -25.19
CA ILE A 113 -23.47 -6.66 -25.19
C ILE A 113 -24.13 -5.48 -24.47
N SER A 114 -25.04 -4.79 -25.14
CA SER A 114 -25.84 -3.70 -24.58
C SER A 114 -27.31 -3.85 -25.01
N ASN A 115 -28.25 -3.76 -24.06
CA ASN A 115 -29.70 -3.86 -24.29
C ASN A 115 -30.13 -5.09 -25.13
N TYR A 116 -29.56 -6.26 -24.86
CA TYR A 116 -29.89 -7.49 -25.56
C TYR A 116 -31.01 -8.27 -24.85
N GLN A 117 -32.19 -8.47 -25.43
CA GLN A 117 -33.35 -9.12 -24.77
C GLN A 117 -33.64 -10.55 -25.27
N GLY A 118 -32.69 -11.18 -25.95
CA GLY A 118 -32.84 -12.54 -26.49
C GLY A 118 -32.63 -13.65 -25.46
N LYS A 119 -32.50 -14.90 -25.94
CA LYS A 119 -32.15 -16.07 -25.10
C LYS A 119 -30.77 -15.91 -24.43
N VAL A 120 -30.59 -16.59 -23.29
CA VAL A 120 -29.32 -16.69 -22.54
C VAL A 120 -28.16 -17.05 -23.47
N MET A 121 -27.03 -16.35 -23.34
CA MET A 121 -25.83 -16.60 -24.14
C MET A 121 -24.82 -17.47 -23.42
N ASP A 122 -24.26 -18.45 -24.13
CA ASP A 122 -23.15 -19.30 -23.69
C ASP A 122 -21.80 -18.63 -23.97
N ILE A 123 -21.09 -18.21 -22.92
CA ILE A 123 -19.78 -17.56 -23.00
C ILE A 123 -18.67 -18.57 -22.72
N TYR A 124 -17.76 -18.73 -23.69
CA TYR A 124 -16.55 -19.56 -23.56
C TYR A 124 -15.32 -18.68 -23.38
N ASP A 125 -14.62 -18.81 -22.26
CA ASP A 125 -13.52 -17.90 -21.90
C ASP A 125 -12.15 -18.24 -22.50
N ASP A 126 -12.01 -19.39 -23.18
CA ASP A 126 -10.73 -19.95 -23.61
C ASP A 126 -9.85 -18.97 -24.41
N LYS A 127 -10.49 -18.18 -25.28
CA LYS A 127 -9.88 -17.18 -26.17
C LYS A 127 -10.30 -15.74 -25.86
N LEU A 128 -11.09 -15.53 -24.80
CA LEU A 128 -11.71 -14.25 -24.51
C LEU A 128 -10.65 -13.26 -24.00
N GLU A 129 -10.56 -12.11 -24.67
CA GLU A 129 -9.65 -11.00 -24.34
C GLU A 129 -10.42 -9.79 -23.81
N VAL A 130 -11.67 -9.59 -24.29
CA VAL A 130 -12.54 -8.47 -23.92
C VAL A 130 -13.98 -8.94 -23.72
N PHE A 131 -14.55 -8.64 -22.55
CA PHE A 131 -15.96 -8.89 -22.24
C PHE A 131 -16.61 -7.65 -21.63
N GLN A 132 -17.75 -7.25 -22.18
CA GLN A 132 -18.58 -6.20 -21.58
C GLN A 132 -20.04 -6.60 -21.68
N ASN A 133 -20.74 -6.64 -20.55
CA ASN A 133 -22.18 -6.82 -20.51
C ASN A 133 -22.84 -5.65 -19.77
N ASN A 134 -23.67 -4.92 -20.51
CA ASN A 134 -24.53 -3.82 -20.07
C ASN A 134 -26.02 -4.16 -20.23
N SER A 135 -26.37 -5.44 -20.37
CA SER A 135 -27.74 -5.93 -20.58
C SER A 135 -28.21 -6.69 -19.33
N ASN A 136 -29.50 -6.61 -19.01
CA ASN A 136 -30.12 -7.25 -17.84
C ASN A 136 -30.15 -8.78 -17.92
N GLU A 137 -29.77 -9.32 -19.06
CA GLU A 137 -29.94 -10.69 -19.45
C GLU A 137 -28.80 -11.57 -18.95
N GLU A 138 -29.19 -12.80 -18.63
CA GLU A 138 -28.31 -13.79 -18.03
C GLU A 138 -27.36 -14.38 -19.06
N VAL A 139 -26.16 -14.76 -18.60
CA VAL A 139 -25.18 -15.50 -19.39
C VAL A 139 -24.69 -16.73 -18.62
N THR A 140 -24.47 -17.81 -19.36
CA THR A 140 -23.85 -19.06 -18.90
C THR A 140 -22.35 -18.99 -19.18
N TRP A 141 -21.52 -19.39 -18.21
CA TRP A 141 -20.07 -19.25 -18.31
C TRP A 141 -19.37 -20.61 -18.34
N TYR A 142 -18.55 -20.82 -19.38
CA TYR A 142 -17.74 -22.01 -19.57
C TYR A 142 -16.26 -21.68 -19.49
N HIS A 143 -15.53 -22.48 -18.71
CA HIS A 143 -14.08 -22.44 -18.58
C HIS A 143 -13.49 -23.79 -18.99
N ASN A 144 -12.59 -23.84 -19.98
CA ASN A 144 -12.06 -25.08 -20.55
C ASN A 144 -13.19 -26.07 -20.93
N ASN A 145 -14.21 -25.59 -21.63
CA ASN A 145 -15.44 -26.34 -21.99
C ASN A 145 -16.23 -26.92 -20.81
N THR A 146 -15.94 -26.52 -19.57
CA THR A 146 -16.67 -26.95 -18.38
C THR A 146 -17.57 -25.82 -17.89
N LEU A 147 -18.86 -26.11 -17.72
CA LEU A 147 -19.81 -25.17 -17.15
C LEU A 147 -19.45 -24.85 -15.69
N LEU A 148 -19.30 -23.57 -15.37
CA LEU A 148 -19.03 -23.13 -13.99
C LEU A 148 -20.28 -23.26 -13.09
N LYS A 149 -20.11 -23.12 -11.77
CA LYS A 149 -21.27 -23.12 -10.85
C LYS A 149 -22.06 -21.82 -10.98
N LYS A 150 -23.28 -21.79 -10.41
CA LYS A 150 -24.16 -20.62 -10.44
C LYS A 150 -23.45 -19.36 -9.93
N ASN A 151 -23.56 -18.26 -10.67
CA ASN A 151 -22.93 -16.96 -10.39
C ASN A 151 -21.39 -16.99 -10.29
N GLU A 152 -20.72 -18.06 -10.74
CA GLU A 152 -19.25 -18.12 -10.82
C GLU A 152 -18.78 -17.62 -12.19
N ILE A 153 -17.78 -16.74 -12.17
CA ILE A 153 -17.11 -16.18 -13.35
C ILE A 153 -15.61 -16.39 -13.18
N TYR A 154 -14.94 -16.82 -14.25
CA TYR A 154 -13.49 -16.95 -14.26
C TYR A 154 -12.84 -15.80 -15.05
N VAL A 155 -11.87 -15.13 -14.42
CA VAL A 155 -11.14 -14.02 -15.03
C VAL A 155 -9.64 -14.27 -14.93
N ASP A 156 -9.00 -14.60 -16.05
CA ASP A 156 -7.54 -14.76 -16.16
C ASP A 156 -6.91 -13.48 -16.71
N THR A 157 -6.16 -12.74 -15.88
CA THR A 157 -5.54 -11.47 -16.28
C THR A 157 -4.43 -11.63 -17.31
N ASN A 158 -3.93 -12.85 -17.54
CA ASN A 158 -2.97 -13.11 -18.63
C ASN A 158 -3.66 -13.12 -20.01
N LYS A 159 -4.98 -13.35 -20.04
CA LYS A 159 -5.78 -13.44 -21.27
C LYS A 159 -6.73 -12.26 -21.42
N ILE A 160 -7.50 -11.96 -20.37
CA ILE A 160 -8.54 -10.94 -20.36
C ILE A 160 -7.92 -9.59 -20.02
N THR A 161 -7.97 -8.68 -20.99
CA THR A 161 -7.47 -7.30 -20.87
C THR A 161 -8.53 -6.34 -20.35
N SER A 162 -9.81 -6.63 -20.62
CA SER A 162 -10.95 -5.83 -20.20
C SER A 162 -12.16 -6.71 -19.90
N PHE A 163 -12.73 -6.54 -18.72
CA PHE A 163 -13.90 -7.24 -18.24
C PHE A 163 -14.81 -6.25 -17.51
N LYS A 164 -16.03 -6.03 -18.02
CA LYS A 164 -16.98 -5.06 -17.46
C LYS A 164 -18.34 -5.69 -17.27
N THR A 165 -18.84 -5.64 -16.04
CA THR A 165 -20.22 -5.99 -15.71
C THR A 165 -20.85 -4.82 -14.98
N GLY A 166 -21.97 -4.33 -15.48
CA GLY A 166 -22.73 -3.28 -14.80
C GLY A 166 -23.53 -3.78 -13.58
N TYR A 167 -24.21 -2.82 -12.96
CA TYR A 167 -24.76 -2.85 -11.60
C TYR A 167 -25.82 -3.95 -11.29
N ILE A 168 -26.49 -4.56 -12.28
CA ILE A 168 -27.75 -5.29 -12.07
C ILE A 168 -27.71 -6.77 -12.51
N TYR A 169 -26.60 -7.23 -13.10
CA TYR A 169 -26.67 -8.42 -13.97
C TYR A 169 -26.58 -9.76 -13.25
N TYR A 170 -27.57 -10.63 -13.51
CA TYR A 170 -27.63 -12.01 -13.03
C TYR A 170 -26.76 -12.92 -13.91
N PHE A 171 -25.97 -13.81 -13.31
CA PHE A 171 -25.17 -14.83 -14.04
C PHE A 171 -25.69 -16.21 -13.66
N ILE A 172 -26.62 -16.75 -14.43
CA ILE A 172 -27.18 -18.05 -14.12
C ILE A 172 -26.34 -19.16 -14.76
N ASN A 173 -25.76 -20.01 -13.92
CA ASN A 173 -25.57 -21.42 -14.25
C ASN A 173 -26.61 -22.20 -13.42
N ILE A 174 -27.82 -22.43 -13.95
CA ILE A 174 -28.87 -23.21 -13.29
C ILE A 174 -28.70 -24.68 -13.67
N ASN A 175 -28.90 -25.56 -12.68
CA ASN A 175 -29.54 -26.85 -12.90
C ASN A 175 -30.86 -26.85 -12.10
N ASN A 176 -31.96 -26.71 -12.84
CA ASN A 176 -33.40 -26.74 -12.51
C ASN A 176 -34.08 -25.80 -11.48
N ASN A 177 -35.13 -25.14 -12.01
CA ASN A 177 -36.42 -24.69 -11.45
C ASN A 177 -36.68 -24.82 -9.95
N ASN A 178 -36.74 -23.68 -9.25
CA ASN A 178 -37.99 -23.15 -8.65
C ASN A 178 -37.72 -21.88 -7.82
N ASN A 179 -38.68 -20.95 -7.89
CA ASN A 179 -38.83 -19.71 -7.11
C ASN A 179 -37.96 -18.50 -7.51
N TYR A 180 -38.42 -17.80 -8.56
CA TYR A 180 -38.26 -16.35 -8.63
C TYR A 180 -39.22 -15.70 -7.62
N ASN A 181 -38.68 -15.24 -6.49
CA ASN A 181 -39.27 -14.17 -5.71
C ASN A 181 -38.22 -13.50 -4.82
N ASN A 182 -38.29 -12.17 -4.80
CA ASN A 182 -37.70 -11.20 -3.87
C ASN A 182 -36.28 -10.65 -4.15
N ASN A 183 -36.27 -9.37 -4.51
CA ASN A 183 -35.33 -8.30 -4.15
C ASN A 183 -34.19 -8.69 -3.19
N ASN A 184 -33.17 -9.37 -3.70
CA ASN A 184 -31.86 -9.46 -3.09
C ASN A 184 -30.84 -9.46 -4.23
N ASN A 185 -29.93 -8.48 -4.24
CA ASN A 185 -28.78 -8.45 -5.15
C ASN A 185 -28.05 -9.78 -5.04
N ALA A 186 -28.25 -10.68 -6.01
CA ALA A 186 -27.62 -11.99 -6.01
C ALA A 186 -26.11 -11.77 -6.16
N SER A 187 -25.39 -12.05 -5.09
CA SER A 187 -23.97 -11.79 -5.05
C SER A 187 -23.21 -12.81 -5.92
N LYS A 188 -22.20 -12.34 -6.64
CA LYS A 188 -21.41 -13.12 -7.60
C LYS A 188 -20.16 -13.65 -6.94
N THR A 189 -19.60 -14.69 -7.55
CA THR A 189 -18.30 -15.22 -7.18
C THR A 189 -17.36 -15.06 -8.37
N ILE A 190 -16.26 -14.36 -8.16
CA ILE A 190 -15.25 -14.15 -9.19
C ILE A 190 -14.02 -14.95 -8.81
N ILE A 191 -13.64 -15.88 -9.69
CA ILE A 191 -12.36 -16.58 -9.64
C ILE A 191 -11.38 -15.73 -10.44
N PHE A 192 -10.64 -14.89 -9.73
CA PHE A 192 -9.69 -13.96 -10.31
C PHE A 192 -8.30 -14.59 -10.33
N LYS A 193 -7.84 -14.99 -11.50
CA LYS A 193 -6.49 -15.54 -11.68
C LYS A 193 -5.53 -14.41 -12.05
N CYS A 194 -4.53 -14.23 -11.20
CA CYS A 194 -3.44 -13.31 -11.43
C CYS A 194 -2.10 -14.06 -11.37
N ASN A 195 -1.37 -14.08 -12.48
CA ASN A 195 -0.20 -14.94 -12.66
C ASN A 195 -0.58 -16.41 -12.39
N ASP A 196 0.09 -17.06 -11.43
CA ASP A 196 -0.13 -18.46 -11.04
C ASP A 196 -1.10 -18.61 -9.86
N LYS A 197 -1.58 -17.49 -9.27
CA LYS A 197 -2.46 -17.49 -8.11
C LYS A 197 -3.91 -17.23 -8.50
N GLU A 198 -4.81 -18.05 -7.97
CA GLU A 198 -6.26 -17.85 -8.09
C GLU A 198 -6.82 -17.28 -6.78
N ILE A 199 -7.59 -16.21 -6.89
CA ILE A 199 -8.21 -15.51 -5.78
C ILE A 199 -9.72 -15.64 -5.95
N LYS A 200 -10.37 -16.31 -4.99
CA LYS A 200 -11.82 -16.45 -4.97
C LYS A 200 -12.45 -15.28 -4.23
N ILE A 201 -13.12 -14.39 -4.96
CA ILE A 201 -13.84 -13.24 -4.44
C ILE A 201 -15.32 -13.62 -4.37
N ASN A 202 -15.80 -13.93 -3.17
CA ASN A 202 -17.23 -14.16 -2.97
C ASN A 202 -17.97 -12.83 -2.83
N GLU A 203 -19.30 -12.86 -2.84
CA GLU A 203 -20.15 -11.70 -2.56
C GLU A 203 -19.85 -10.42 -3.38
N VAL A 204 -19.63 -10.55 -4.69
CA VAL A 204 -19.37 -9.41 -5.58
C VAL A 204 -20.67 -8.88 -6.19
N TYR A 205 -20.95 -7.60 -6.02
CA TYR A 205 -22.13 -6.95 -6.60
C TYR A 205 -21.84 -6.34 -7.98
N GLU A 206 -20.73 -5.61 -8.07
CA GLU A 206 -20.24 -4.96 -9.28
C GLU A 206 -18.77 -5.29 -9.47
N PHE A 207 -18.35 -5.51 -10.71
CA PHE A 207 -16.97 -5.82 -11.03
C PHE A 207 -16.58 -5.32 -12.41
N SER A 208 -15.47 -4.60 -12.44
CA SER A 208 -14.84 -4.09 -13.64
C SER A 208 -13.33 -4.18 -13.50
N PHE A 209 -12.69 -4.70 -14.53
CA PHE A 209 -11.25 -4.79 -14.65
C PHE A 209 -10.85 -4.32 -16.05
N GLU A 210 -10.01 -3.30 -16.14
CA GLU A 210 -9.52 -2.81 -17.43
C GLU A 210 -8.13 -2.22 -17.25
N ASN A 211 -7.17 -2.66 -18.07
CA ASN A 211 -5.83 -2.06 -18.09
C ASN A 211 -5.20 -1.90 -16.69
N LYS A 212 -5.28 -2.94 -15.84
CA LYS A 212 -4.79 -2.93 -14.44
C LYS A 212 -5.53 -1.96 -13.49
N HIS A 213 -6.65 -1.40 -13.91
CA HIS A 213 -7.60 -0.75 -13.02
C HIS A 213 -8.66 -1.76 -12.60
N LEU A 214 -8.78 -1.97 -11.29
CA LEU A 214 -9.84 -2.78 -10.72
C LEU A 214 -10.85 -1.88 -10.03
N TYR A 215 -12.13 -2.11 -10.30
CA TYR A 215 -13.25 -1.60 -9.54
C TYR A 215 -14.12 -2.77 -9.12
N CYS A 216 -14.45 -2.85 -7.83
CA CYS A 216 -15.43 -3.82 -7.36
C CYS A 216 -16.28 -3.28 -6.20
N SER A 217 -17.52 -3.74 -6.13
CA SER A 217 -18.38 -3.54 -4.97
C SER A 217 -18.61 -4.87 -4.27
N LEU A 218 -18.37 -4.91 -2.95
CA LEU A 218 -18.21 -6.16 -2.21
C LEU A 218 -19.19 -6.26 -1.02
N GLY A 219 -19.48 -7.50 -0.64
CA GLY A 219 -20.16 -7.82 0.61
C GLY A 219 -19.19 -8.02 1.78
N ASN A 220 -19.37 -9.12 2.50
CA ASN A 220 -18.52 -9.53 3.60
C ASN A 220 -17.45 -10.51 3.10
N ILE A 221 -16.19 -10.06 3.12
CA ILE A 221 -15.05 -10.83 2.65
C ILE A 221 -14.08 -11.11 3.79
N GLN A 222 -13.69 -12.37 3.94
CA GLN A 222 -12.72 -12.76 4.94
C GLN A 222 -11.29 -12.37 4.54
N GLU A 223 -10.91 -12.62 3.30
CA GLU A 223 -9.54 -12.39 2.84
C GLU A 223 -9.51 -12.06 1.35
N LEU A 224 -8.75 -11.01 1.00
CA LEU A 224 -8.39 -10.67 -0.37
C LEU A 224 -6.89 -10.37 -0.41
N ASP A 225 -6.13 -11.24 -1.07
CA ASP A 225 -4.68 -11.08 -1.20
C ASP A 225 -4.26 -11.02 -2.67
N PHE A 226 -4.15 -9.79 -3.17
CA PHE A 226 -3.63 -9.44 -4.48
C PHE A 226 -2.13 -9.06 -4.45
N GLY A 227 -1.34 -9.53 -3.48
CA GLY A 227 0.08 -9.16 -3.36
C GLY A 227 0.94 -9.50 -4.59
N GLU A 228 0.53 -10.49 -5.40
CA GLU A 228 1.28 -10.92 -6.60
C GLU A 228 0.97 -10.11 -7.86
N TYR A 229 -0.07 -9.28 -7.83
CA TYR A 229 -0.51 -8.51 -9.00
C TYR A 229 -0.45 -7.01 -8.72
N THR A 230 0.20 -6.27 -9.61
CA THR A 230 0.35 -4.82 -9.45
C THR A 230 -0.73 -4.08 -10.24
N PHE A 231 -1.65 -3.44 -9.52
CA PHE A 231 -2.68 -2.58 -10.11
C PHE A 231 -2.21 -1.14 -10.29
N ASP A 232 -2.71 -0.47 -11.32
CA ASP A 232 -2.54 0.97 -11.47
C ASP A 232 -3.56 1.73 -10.60
N SER A 233 -4.77 1.21 -10.48
CA SER A 233 -5.75 1.67 -9.50
C SER A 233 -6.56 0.51 -8.95
N PHE A 234 -6.79 0.53 -7.64
CA PHE A 234 -7.66 -0.41 -6.95
C PHE A 234 -8.78 0.36 -6.26
N ASN A 235 -10.02 0.18 -6.72
CA ASN A 235 -11.20 0.86 -6.21
C ASN A 235 -12.19 -0.15 -5.63
N VAL A 236 -12.55 0.02 -4.35
CA VAL A 236 -13.55 -0.81 -3.69
C VAL A 236 -14.63 0.06 -3.07
N THR A 237 -15.87 -0.28 -3.34
CA THR A 237 -17.05 0.44 -2.83
C THR A 237 -17.97 -0.49 -2.04
N SER A 238 -18.28 -0.12 -0.81
CA SER A 238 -19.09 -0.90 0.12
C SER A 238 -18.49 -2.28 0.44
N GLY A 239 -18.49 -2.66 1.72
CA GLY A 239 -18.12 -4.01 2.12
C GLY A 239 -17.36 -4.06 3.44
N LYS A 240 -17.29 -5.27 4.01
CA LYS A 240 -16.51 -5.56 5.20
C LYS A 240 -15.43 -6.57 4.87
N ILE A 241 -14.18 -6.18 5.00
CA ILE A 241 -13.02 -6.97 4.60
C ILE A 241 -12.13 -7.21 5.82
N LYS A 242 -12.00 -8.45 6.28
CA LYS A 242 -11.14 -8.72 7.44
C LYS A 242 -9.66 -8.58 7.09
N TYR A 243 -9.23 -9.05 5.93
CA TYR A 243 -7.86 -8.87 5.48
C TYR A 243 -7.81 -8.48 4.01
N LEU A 244 -7.22 -7.32 3.71
CA LEU A 244 -6.99 -6.82 2.37
C LEU A 244 -5.51 -6.58 2.17
N LYS A 245 -4.87 -7.37 1.30
CA LYS A 245 -3.51 -7.13 0.82
C LYS A 245 -3.54 -6.78 -0.66
N VAL A 246 -2.98 -5.64 -1.01
CA VAL A 246 -2.99 -5.14 -2.38
C VAL A 246 -1.67 -4.47 -2.74
N LYS A 247 -1.21 -4.71 -3.97
CA LYS A 247 -0.11 -3.98 -4.57
C LYS A 247 -0.67 -3.07 -5.66
N CYS A 248 -0.71 -1.76 -5.40
CA CYS A 248 -1.28 -0.81 -6.34
C CYS A 248 -0.56 0.54 -6.32
N ASN A 249 -0.66 1.31 -7.41
CA ASN A 249 -0.20 2.70 -7.47
C ASN A 249 -1.18 3.66 -6.77
N SER A 250 -2.48 3.40 -6.86
CA SER A 250 -3.55 4.20 -6.26
C SER A 250 -4.60 3.29 -5.63
N ILE A 251 -4.98 3.57 -4.39
CA ILE A 251 -6.08 2.88 -3.69
C ILE A 251 -7.20 3.87 -3.38
N ILE A 252 -8.43 3.47 -3.72
CA ILE A 252 -9.65 4.22 -3.45
C ILE A 252 -10.60 3.28 -2.72
N LEU A 253 -10.93 3.58 -1.46
CA LEU A 253 -11.91 2.82 -0.69
C LEU A 253 -13.05 3.75 -0.32
N THR A 254 -14.29 3.33 -0.55
CA THR A 254 -15.49 4.11 -0.22
C THR A 254 -16.48 3.25 0.57
N ASN A 255 -16.89 3.68 1.77
CA ASN A 255 -17.79 2.93 2.66
C ASN A 255 -17.28 1.50 3.00
N VAL A 256 -15.97 1.33 3.21
CA VAL A 256 -15.36 0.02 3.50
C VAL A 256 -14.96 -0.08 4.98
N GLU A 257 -15.36 -1.16 5.63
CA GLU A 257 -14.82 -1.58 6.93
C GLU A 257 -13.69 -2.60 6.68
N CYS A 258 -12.46 -2.29 7.09
CA CYS A 258 -11.31 -3.16 6.91
C CYS A 258 -10.57 -3.40 8.22
N ASP A 259 -10.40 -4.66 8.65
CA ASP A 259 -9.61 -4.91 9.88
C ASP A 259 -8.12 -4.70 9.61
N ASN A 260 -7.60 -5.31 8.54
CA ASN A 260 -6.19 -5.23 8.21
C ASN A 260 -5.99 -4.87 6.73
N LEU A 261 -5.51 -3.67 6.46
CA LEU A 261 -5.12 -3.21 5.13
C LEU A 261 -3.59 -3.25 4.99
N VAL A 262 -3.08 -4.05 4.06
CA VAL A 262 -1.67 -4.15 3.71
C VAL A 262 -1.47 -3.66 2.29
N THR A 263 -0.71 -2.58 2.13
CA THR A 263 -0.30 -2.06 0.83
C THR A 263 1.20 -2.16 0.67
N ASP A 264 1.65 -2.83 -0.38
CA ASP A 264 3.07 -2.93 -0.70
C ASP A 264 3.65 -1.58 -1.19
N ASP A 265 4.98 -1.53 -1.35
CA ASP A 265 5.86 -0.38 -1.62
C ASP A 265 5.53 0.54 -2.83
N VAL A 266 4.41 0.32 -3.51
CA VAL A 266 4.07 0.96 -4.80
C VAL A 266 2.98 2.04 -4.63
N CYS A 267 2.29 2.09 -3.49
CA CYS A 267 1.09 2.93 -3.34
C CYS A 267 1.40 4.42 -3.14
N LYS A 268 1.23 5.22 -4.20
CA LYS A 268 1.47 6.67 -4.21
C LYS A 268 0.28 7.49 -3.74
N ARG A 269 -0.95 6.95 -3.85
CA ARG A 269 -2.19 7.69 -3.56
C ARG A 269 -3.15 6.83 -2.77
N PHE A 270 -3.62 7.38 -1.65
CA PHE A 270 -4.68 6.81 -0.82
C PHE A 270 -5.87 7.77 -0.81
N ASN A 271 -7.06 7.27 -1.15
CA ASN A 271 -8.31 7.99 -1.01
C ASN A 271 -9.29 7.12 -0.23
N LEU A 272 -9.58 7.50 1.02
CA LEU A 272 -10.44 6.76 1.92
C LEU A 272 -11.66 7.63 2.25
N ILE A 273 -12.83 7.22 1.79
CA ILE A 273 -14.08 7.97 1.95
C ILE A 273 -15.01 7.14 2.82
N ASN A 274 -15.39 7.66 4.00
CA ASN A 274 -16.26 6.97 4.96
C ASN A 274 -15.82 5.52 5.28
N CYS A 275 -14.51 5.29 5.47
CA CYS A 275 -13.96 3.97 5.76
C CYS A 275 -13.57 3.83 7.22
N THR A 276 -13.67 2.61 7.76
CA THR A 276 -13.13 2.24 9.07
C THR A 276 -11.99 1.25 8.86
N ILE A 277 -10.76 1.65 9.13
CA ILE A 277 -9.57 0.78 8.97
C ILE A 277 -8.90 0.59 10.32
N ASN A 278 -8.87 -0.65 10.83
CA ASN A 278 -8.32 -0.92 12.16
C ASN A 278 -6.79 -0.93 12.15
N THR A 279 -6.16 -1.58 11.16
CA THR A 279 -4.72 -1.53 10.97
C THR A 279 -4.36 -1.26 9.51
N LEU A 280 -3.36 -0.40 9.29
CA LEU A 280 -2.80 -0.07 7.99
C LEU A 280 -1.29 -0.34 8.00
N THR A 281 -0.84 -1.24 7.13
CA THR A 281 0.59 -1.47 6.87
C THR A 281 0.93 -0.98 5.47
N CYS A 282 1.75 0.07 5.38
CA CYS A 282 2.24 0.61 4.11
C CYS A 282 3.75 0.48 4.01
N GLY A 283 4.24 -0.22 2.98
CA GLY A 283 5.68 -0.46 2.78
C GLY A 283 6.50 0.82 2.56
N ILE A 284 5.91 1.85 1.91
CA ILE A 284 6.57 3.15 1.70
C ILE A 284 6.80 3.87 3.04
N ILE A 285 5.79 3.85 3.93
CA ILE A 285 5.90 4.45 5.26
C ILE A 285 7.01 3.77 6.05
N LYS A 286 7.06 2.43 6.04
CA LYS A 286 8.13 1.67 6.69
C LYS A 286 9.53 2.07 6.19
N LYS A 287 9.72 2.26 4.88
CA LYS A 287 11.03 2.66 4.32
C LYS A 287 11.45 4.06 4.72
N GLU A 288 10.52 5.02 4.73
CA GLU A 288 10.83 6.38 5.18
C GLU A 288 11.07 6.42 6.70
N GLU A 289 10.32 5.65 7.49
CA GLU A 289 10.58 5.44 8.92
C GLU A 289 11.98 4.86 9.16
N GLU A 290 12.41 3.85 8.39
CA GLU A 290 13.75 3.28 8.47
C GLU A 290 14.86 4.28 8.12
N LYS A 291 14.67 5.10 7.07
CA LYS A 291 15.63 6.17 6.74
C LYS A 291 15.76 7.18 7.86
N LEU A 292 14.63 7.64 8.39
CA LEU A 292 14.64 8.60 9.47
C LEU A 292 15.21 7.99 10.77
N LYS A 293 15.01 6.69 11.00
CA LYS A 293 15.64 5.94 12.09
C LYS A 293 17.16 6.00 12.01
N LEU A 294 17.74 5.76 10.82
CA LEU A 294 19.20 5.86 10.62
C LEU A 294 19.74 7.27 10.92
N VAL A 295 19.03 8.31 10.45
CA VAL A 295 19.39 9.72 10.72
C VAL A 295 19.34 10.02 12.22
N GLY A 296 18.32 9.54 12.92
CA GLY A 296 18.18 9.69 14.37
C GLY A 296 19.28 8.98 15.16
N GLU A 297 19.66 7.77 14.76
CA GLU A 297 20.75 7.00 15.39
C GLU A 297 22.11 7.70 15.24
N GLU A 298 22.39 8.25 14.06
CA GLU A 298 23.63 9.00 13.82
C GLU A 298 23.70 10.29 14.66
N ALA A 299 22.58 11.01 14.80
CA ALA A 299 22.49 12.21 15.62
C ALA A 299 22.77 11.91 17.11
N ILE A 300 22.22 10.82 17.65
CA ILE A 300 22.47 10.38 19.03
C ILE A 300 23.94 10.00 19.22
N LYS A 301 24.53 9.27 18.26
CA LYS A 301 25.95 8.89 18.32
C LYS A 301 26.86 10.13 18.35
N LYS A 302 26.56 11.14 17.53
CA LYS A 302 27.27 12.44 17.55
C LYS A 302 27.11 13.15 18.90
N ALA A 303 25.90 13.18 19.47
CA ALA A 303 25.66 13.78 20.78
C ALA A 303 26.49 13.10 21.89
N ARG A 304 26.53 11.75 21.92
CA ARG A 304 27.33 10.99 22.89
C ARG A 304 28.82 11.27 22.77
N ASN A 305 29.33 11.39 21.54
CA ASN A 305 30.74 11.72 21.31
C ASN A 305 31.07 13.13 21.83
N ILE A 306 30.18 14.11 21.63
CA ILE A 306 30.35 15.47 22.14
C ILE A 306 30.31 15.49 23.68
N GLU A 307 29.42 14.70 24.31
CA GLU A 307 29.38 14.55 25.77
C GLU A 307 30.67 13.98 26.34
N LYS A 308 31.21 12.92 25.70
CA LYS A 308 32.49 12.33 26.11
C LYS A 308 33.63 13.34 25.99
N TYR A 309 33.69 14.08 24.88
CA TYR A 309 34.67 15.15 24.68
C TYR A 309 34.53 16.25 25.75
N LEU A 310 33.30 16.65 26.09
CA LEU A 310 33.02 17.66 27.11
C LEU A 310 33.47 17.20 28.50
N LEU A 311 33.28 15.92 28.84
CA LEU A 311 33.79 15.33 30.08
C LEU A 311 35.32 15.34 30.14
N GLU A 312 35.99 14.89 29.08
CA GLU A 312 37.45 14.87 29.00
C GLU A 312 38.04 16.29 29.10
N MET A 313 37.46 17.25 28.38
CA MET A 313 37.84 18.66 28.45
C MET A 313 37.69 19.25 29.85
N ASN A 314 36.57 18.98 30.53
CA ASN A 314 36.36 19.46 31.89
C ASN A 314 37.33 18.82 32.89
N HIS A 315 37.68 17.54 32.72
CA HIS A 315 38.73 16.90 33.53
C HIS A 315 40.11 17.53 33.33
N LEU A 316 40.49 17.83 32.08
CA LEU A 316 41.75 18.51 31.77
C LEU A 316 41.79 19.92 32.36
N PHE A 317 40.67 20.63 32.28
CA PHE A 317 40.51 21.96 32.86
C PHE A 317 40.69 21.93 34.39
N GLU A 318 40.01 21.02 35.08
CA GLU A 318 40.12 20.85 36.54
C GLU A 318 41.55 20.50 36.98
N ARG A 319 42.24 19.63 36.24
CA ARG A 319 43.65 19.29 36.51
C ARG A 319 44.55 20.53 36.41
N LYS A 320 44.42 21.33 35.34
CA LYS A 320 45.18 22.57 35.18
C LYS A 320 44.86 23.57 36.30
N LEU A 321 43.60 23.68 36.68
CA LEU A 321 43.16 24.61 37.71
C LEU A 321 43.74 24.25 39.10
N LYS A 322 43.85 22.96 39.42
CA LYS A 322 44.56 22.49 40.63
C LYS A 322 46.04 22.84 40.61
N ILE A 323 46.72 22.70 39.47
CA ILE A 323 48.14 23.07 39.31
C ILE A 323 48.34 24.57 39.53
N ASP A 324 47.47 25.40 38.94
CA ASP A 324 47.50 26.86 39.10
C ASP A 324 47.27 27.28 40.56
N GLN A 325 46.33 26.64 41.26
CA GLN A 325 46.10 26.88 42.69
C GLN A 325 47.32 26.53 43.55
N ILE A 326 48.02 25.43 43.23
CA ILE A 326 49.27 25.05 43.92
C ILE A 326 50.37 26.10 43.67
N ARG A 327 50.51 26.59 42.43
CA ARG A 327 51.47 27.65 42.09
C ARG A 327 51.21 28.93 42.88
N ILE A 328 49.94 29.37 42.96
CA ILE A 328 49.55 30.53 43.76
C ILE A 328 49.88 30.31 45.25
N LYS A 329 49.55 29.14 45.80
CA LYS A 329 49.89 28.82 47.20
C LYS A 329 51.40 28.85 47.47
N LYS A 330 52.23 28.36 46.54
CA LYS A 330 53.69 28.44 46.67
C LYS A 330 54.19 29.88 46.63
N LEU A 331 53.70 30.68 45.70
CA LEU A 331 54.05 32.11 45.62
C LEU A 331 53.65 32.86 46.89
N LEU A 332 52.45 32.62 47.42
CA LEU A 332 51.98 33.21 48.68
C LEU A 332 52.90 32.88 49.86
N LYS A 333 53.41 31.63 49.94
CA LYS A 333 54.37 31.22 50.99
C LYS A 333 55.74 31.87 50.83
N MET A 334 56.14 32.20 49.61
CA MET A 334 57.42 32.83 49.29
C MET A 334 57.35 34.37 49.28
N ARG A 335 56.21 34.94 49.69
CA ARG A 335 55.97 36.39 49.62
C ARG A 335 57.11 37.19 50.23
N ASP A 336 57.44 36.92 51.50
CA ASP A 336 58.42 37.74 52.23
C ASP A 336 59.82 37.59 51.62
N THR A 337 60.17 36.37 51.19
CA THR A 337 61.43 36.11 50.48
C THR A 337 61.53 36.89 49.18
N ILE A 338 60.49 36.86 48.33
CA ILE A 338 60.47 37.53 47.02
C ILE A 338 60.43 39.06 47.19
N VAL A 339 59.66 39.55 48.15
CA VAL A 339 59.53 40.99 48.43
C VAL A 339 60.86 41.56 48.94
N CYS A 340 61.56 40.83 49.82
CA CYS A 340 62.85 41.24 50.38
C CYS A 340 64.04 41.05 49.42
N GLN A 341 64.04 40.00 48.58
CA GLN A 341 65.18 39.70 47.69
C GLN A 341 65.05 40.30 46.27
N ILE A 342 63.83 40.60 45.80
CA ILE A 342 63.60 41.08 44.44
C ILE A 342 62.87 42.42 44.46
N SER A 343 61.53 42.40 44.61
CA SER A 343 60.71 43.59 44.82
C SER A 343 59.25 43.21 45.05
N ARG A 344 58.53 44.07 45.77
CA ARG A 344 57.07 43.97 45.92
C ARG A 344 56.32 44.02 44.58
N LYS A 345 56.76 44.89 43.68
CA LYS A 345 56.15 45.08 42.35
C LYS A 345 56.24 43.80 41.49
N PHE A 346 57.35 43.08 41.56
CA PHE A 346 57.53 41.80 40.87
C PHE A 346 56.58 40.72 41.40
N TYR A 347 56.43 40.62 42.73
CA TYR A 347 55.51 39.69 43.36
C TYR A 347 54.04 39.97 42.96
N ASP A 348 53.60 41.22 43.10
CA ASP A 348 52.22 41.63 42.81
C ASP A 348 51.87 41.41 41.33
N ASN A 349 52.80 41.70 40.41
CA ASN A 349 52.61 41.45 38.99
C ASN A 349 52.46 39.96 38.65
N ASN A 350 53.26 39.08 39.27
CA ASN A 350 53.16 37.63 39.04
C ASN A 350 51.84 37.06 39.57
N ILE A 351 51.43 37.44 40.77
CA ILE A 351 50.13 37.04 41.33
C ILE A 351 48.98 37.53 40.44
N LYS A 352 49.03 38.80 40.01
CA LYS A 352 48.01 39.39 39.14
C LYS A 352 47.94 38.70 37.78
N SER A 353 49.08 38.38 37.16
CA SER A 353 49.17 37.65 35.90
C SER A 353 48.55 36.25 36.01
N LEU A 354 48.98 35.45 37.00
CA LEU A 354 48.42 34.10 37.23
C LEU A 354 46.91 34.14 37.52
N THR A 355 46.45 35.12 38.28
CA THR A 355 45.02 35.27 38.60
C THR A 355 44.21 35.62 37.36
N ASN A 356 44.73 36.50 36.50
CA ASN A 356 44.10 36.84 35.23
C ASN A 356 44.05 35.64 34.26
N ASP A 357 45.13 34.86 34.16
CA ASP A 357 45.16 33.67 33.31
C ASP A 357 44.11 32.63 33.71
N ILE A 358 43.94 32.40 35.02
CA ILE A 358 42.88 31.53 35.55
C ILE A 358 41.49 32.08 35.18
N LYS A 359 41.29 33.40 35.29
CA LYS A 359 40.01 34.05 34.99
C LYS A 359 39.66 33.92 33.50
N ILE A 360 40.63 34.14 32.61
CA ILE A 360 40.46 33.98 31.15
C ILE A 360 40.12 32.53 30.81
N ARG A 361 40.88 31.56 31.33
CA ARG A 361 40.62 30.13 31.10
C ARG A 361 39.24 29.70 31.61
N ARG A 362 38.81 30.17 32.79
CA ARG A 362 37.44 29.92 33.32
C ARG A 362 36.37 30.44 32.38
N HIS A 363 36.55 31.64 31.84
CA HIS A 363 35.58 32.22 30.93
C HIS A 363 35.49 31.43 29.62
N GLN A 364 36.63 31.05 29.04
CA GLN A 364 36.69 30.22 27.83
C GLN A 364 36.04 28.86 28.04
N ASN A 365 36.33 28.18 29.15
CA ASN A 365 35.73 26.87 29.45
C ASN A 365 34.21 26.97 29.63
N LYS A 366 33.73 28.02 30.30
CA LYS A 366 32.27 28.29 30.43
C LYS A 366 31.63 28.50 29.06
N HIS A 367 32.26 29.27 28.18
CA HIS A 367 31.74 29.55 26.84
C HIS A 367 31.67 28.29 25.98
N ILE A 368 32.74 27.49 25.95
CA ILE A 368 32.79 26.22 25.22
C ILE A 368 31.72 25.25 25.74
N ASN A 369 31.60 25.12 27.07
CA ASN A 369 30.57 24.27 27.67
C ASN A 369 29.16 24.71 27.29
N VAL A 370 28.87 26.01 27.23
CA VAL A 370 27.55 26.50 26.78
C VAL A 370 27.28 26.12 25.32
N ILE A 371 28.23 26.34 24.42
CA ILE A 371 28.10 26.00 23.00
C ILE A 371 27.84 24.50 22.82
N LEU A 372 28.68 23.66 23.42
CA LEU A 372 28.59 22.21 23.27
C LEU A 372 27.31 21.65 23.90
N ASN A 373 26.87 22.19 25.04
CA ASN A 373 25.60 21.79 25.65
C ASN A 373 24.38 22.19 24.80
N ASN A 374 24.42 23.35 24.13
CA ASN A 374 23.37 23.74 23.19
C ASN A 374 23.34 22.81 21.96
N LEU A 375 24.51 22.46 21.43
CA LEU A 375 24.65 21.48 20.34
C LEU A 375 24.11 20.10 20.72
N ILE A 376 24.39 19.63 21.94
CA ILE A 376 23.83 18.38 22.47
C ILE A 376 22.29 18.48 22.58
N LYS A 377 21.76 19.62 23.03
CA LYS A 377 20.31 19.85 23.11
C LYS A 377 19.64 19.82 21.74
N GLU A 378 20.24 20.45 20.73
CA GLU A 378 19.71 20.44 19.36
C GLU A 378 19.77 19.05 18.71
N LEU A 379 20.87 18.32 18.90
CA LEU A 379 20.99 16.92 18.47
C LEU A 379 19.99 15.99 19.19
N ARG A 380 19.44 16.43 20.34
CA ARG A 380 18.42 15.74 21.14
C ARG A 380 17.03 16.36 21.05
N ASN A 381 16.82 17.33 20.15
CA ASN A 381 15.56 18.05 20.03
C ASN A 381 14.39 17.08 19.74
N PRO A 382 13.12 17.38 20.11
CA PRO A 382 11.99 16.45 20.10
C PRO A 382 11.66 15.76 18.78
N ASN A 383 12.17 16.23 17.62
CA ASN A 383 12.05 15.49 16.36
C ASN A 383 12.82 14.15 16.42
N GLY A 384 13.89 14.07 17.21
CA GLY A 384 14.56 12.81 17.55
C GLY A 384 13.75 11.95 18.53
N LYS A 385 12.94 12.55 19.42
CA LYS A 385 12.01 11.80 20.31
C LYS A 385 10.81 11.24 19.55
N TYR A 386 10.29 11.97 18.56
CA TYR A 386 9.23 11.51 17.65
C TYR A 386 9.72 10.34 16.79
N LEU A 387 11.00 10.37 16.39
CA LEU A 387 11.65 9.23 15.74
C LEU A 387 11.89 8.06 16.68
N ILE A 388 12.20 8.31 17.96
CA ILE A 388 12.32 7.25 18.97
C ILE A 388 10.95 6.61 19.30
N SER A 389 9.84 7.37 19.28
CA SER A 389 8.52 6.77 19.48
C SER A 389 8.08 5.86 18.32
N ILE A 390 8.49 6.18 17.08
CA ILE A 390 8.33 5.29 15.92
C ILE A 390 9.22 4.04 16.05
N VAL A 391 10.40 4.17 16.68
CA VAL A 391 11.35 3.06 16.89
C VAL A 391 10.92 2.08 18.00
N ASN A 392 9.99 2.48 18.88
CA ASN A 392 9.57 1.64 20.02
C ASN A 392 8.64 0.47 19.64
N ASP A 393 8.11 0.39 18.42
CA ASP A 393 7.24 -0.71 17.98
C ASP A 393 7.96 -2.05 17.77
N THR A 394 9.28 -2.13 18.04
CA THR A 394 10.05 -3.39 17.94
C THR A 394 10.28 -4.10 19.27
N ASN A 395 10.07 -3.44 20.42
CA ASN A 395 10.22 -4.08 21.73
C ASN A 395 8.86 -4.10 22.43
N SER A 396 8.43 -5.27 22.91
CA SER A 396 7.18 -5.33 23.68
C SER A 396 7.32 -4.47 24.95
N LEU A 397 6.23 -3.85 25.40
CA LEU A 397 6.20 -3.07 26.66
C LEU A 397 6.76 -3.89 27.85
N GLN A 398 6.60 -5.22 27.82
CA GLN A 398 7.18 -6.14 28.79
C GLN A 398 8.72 -6.21 28.73
N GLN A 399 9.32 -6.20 27.53
CA GLN A 399 10.77 -6.17 27.38
C GLN A 399 11.37 -4.85 27.87
N ILE A 400 10.68 -3.73 27.58
CA ILE A 400 11.07 -2.39 28.06
C ILE A 400 11.07 -2.34 29.59
N CYS A 401 9.98 -2.82 30.20
CA CYS A 401 9.86 -2.89 31.65
C CYS A 401 10.91 -3.82 32.27
N SER A 402 11.13 -5.01 31.71
CA SER A 402 12.11 -5.98 32.22
C SER A 402 13.55 -5.45 32.18
N ILE A 403 13.95 -4.81 31.07
CA ILE A 403 15.30 -4.22 30.96
C ILE A 403 15.47 -3.08 31.95
N CYS A 404 14.45 -2.23 32.12
CA CYS A 404 14.48 -1.18 33.12
C CYS A 404 14.59 -1.76 34.54
N GLU A 405 13.78 -2.77 34.88
CA GLU A 405 13.78 -3.39 36.19
C GLU A 405 15.14 -3.99 36.53
N ASN A 406 15.76 -4.69 35.58
CA ASN A 406 17.08 -5.30 35.74
C ASN A 406 18.15 -4.26 36.05
N ILE A 407 18.17 -3.13 35.32
CA ILE A 407 19.13 -2.06 35.61
C ILE A 407 18.79 -1.30 36.89
N GLY A 408 17.50 -1.13 37.20
CA GLY A 408 17.04 -0.54 38.45
C GLY A 408 17.53 -1.33 39.65
N ASN A 409 17.34 -2.65 39.64
CA ASN A 409 17.83 -3.57 40.66
C ASN A 409 19.36 -3.50 40.80
N TYR A 410 20.08 -3.48 39.67
CA TYR A 410 21.53 -3.36 39.68
C TYR A 410 22.03 -2.04 40.29
N VAL A 411 21.38 -0.91 39.96
CA VAL A 411 21.71 0.41 40.51
C VAL A 411 21.41 0.47 42.01
N ILE A 412 20.25 -0.02 42.44
CA ILE A 412 19.84 -0.07 43.85
C ILE A 412 20.88 -0.89 44.66
N ASP A 413 21.27 -2.07 44.19
CA ASP A 413 22.28 -2.92 44.85
C ASP A 413 23.64 -2.22 44.98
N LYS A 414 24.11 -1.53 43.93
CA LYS A 414 25.40 -0.83 43.98
C LYS A 414 25.37 0.37 44.91
N ILE A 415 24.26 1.12 44.96
CA ILE A 415 24.11 2.25 45.89
C ILE A 415 24.03 1.74 47.33
N ALA A 416 23.26 0.68 47.59
CA ALA A 416 23.17 0.04 48.91
C ALA A 416 24.55 -0.45 49.43
N LYS A 417 25.45 -0.87 48.52
CA LYS A 417 26.85 -1.23 48.83
C LYS A 417 27.79 -0.04 49.02
N GLY A 418 27.28 1.19 49.04
CA GLY A 418 28.10 2.40 49.24
C GLY A 418 28.99 2.76 48.05
N THR A 419 28.64 2.30 46.84
CA THR A 419 29.43 2.59 45.63
C THR A 419 29.36 4.08 45.30
N SER A 420 30.51 4.74 45.19
CA SER A 420 30.55 6.16 44.80
C SER A 420 29.96 6.37 43.40
N GLN A 421 29.30 7.51 43.17
CA GLN A 421 28.56 7.79 41.94
C GLN A 421 29.43 7.71 40.67
N HIS A 422 30.72 8.06 40.78
CA HIS A 422 31.68 7.90 39.69
C HIS A 422 31.96 6.43 39.36
N LEU A 423 32.03 5.55 40.36
CA LEU A 423 32.25 4.12 40.16
C LEU A 423 30.96 3.43 39.67
N LEU A 424 29.80 3.92 40.11
CA LEU A 424 28.47 3.45 39.68
C LEU A 424 28.30 3.57 38.17
N THR A 425 28.56 4.75 37.58
CA THR A 425 28.46 4.97 36.13
C THR A 425 29.35 3.99 35.35
N LYS A 426 30.59 3.77 35.80
CA LYS A 426 31.50 2.81 35.14
C LYS A 426 30.99 1.36 35.23
N ASN A 427 30.49 0.97 36.39
CA ASN A 427 29.95 -0.36 36.63
C ASN A 427 28.67 -0.62 35.83
N VAL A 428 27.86 0.41 35.59
CA VAL A 428 26.63 0.32 34.81
C VAL A 428 26.92 0.29 33.31
N LEU A 429 27.89 1.06 32.83
CA LEU A 429 28.33 0.96 31.42
C LEU A 429 28.77 -0.47 31.07
N ASN A 430 29.57 -1.10 31.94
CA ASN A 430 30.00 -2.49 31.75
C ASN A 430 28.82 -3.48 31.82
N TYR A 431 27.84 -3.23 32.70
CA TYR A 431 26.64 -4.05 32.81
C TYR A 431 25.75 -3.97 31.56
N CYS A 432 25.57 -2.77 31.01
CA CYS A 432 24.77 -2.58 29.80
C CYS A 432 25.42 -3.14 28.54
N GLN A 433 26.76 -3.21 28.47
CA GLN A 433 27.46 -3.88 27.37
C GLN A 433 27.13 -5.38 27.26
N SER A 434 26.78 -6.02 28.39
CA SER A 434 26.34 -7.41 28.42
C SER A 434 24.82 -7.60 28.26
N SER A 435 24.06 -6.51 28.09
CA SER A 435 22.60 -6.57 27.96
C SER A 435 22.18 -6.92 26.52
N PRO A 436 21.13 -7.73 26.31
CA PRO A 436 20.58 -8.03 24.98
C PRO A 436 20.11 -6.79 24.22
N ASN A 437 19.86 -5.67 24.93
CA ASN A 437 19.62 -4.37 24.32
C ASN A 437 20.39 -3.29 25.10
N GLU A 438 21.69 -3.18 24.80
CA GLU A 438 22.61 -2.20 25.40
C GLU A 438 22.05 -0.77 25.33
N ARG A 439 21.40 -0.41 24.22
CA ARG A 439 20.86 0.94 24.02
C ARG A 439 19.76 1.26 25.03
N LEU A 440 18.75 0.39 25.15
CA LEU A 440 17.63 0.58 26.07
C LEU A 440 18.09 0.55 27.53
N CYS A 441 19.05 -0.33 27.85
CA CYS A 441 19.69 -0.39 29.17
C CYS A 441 20.33 0.96 29.56
N LEU A 442 21.11 1.56 28.65
CA LEU A 442 21.74 2.85 28.89
C LEU A 442 20.72 3.99 29.01
N GLU A 443 19.67 3.99 28.19
CA GLU A 443 18.59 4.99 28.26
C GLU A 443 17.81 4.92 29.59
N SER A 444 17.51 3.71 30.07
CA SER A 444 16.90 3.50 31.39
C SER A 444 17.81 4.03 32.51
N PHE A 445 19.10 3.75 32.46
CA PHE A 445 20.06 4.27 33.45
C PHE A 445 20.14 5.79 33.47
N MET A 446 20.17 6.44 32.31
CA MET A 446 20.22 7.90 32.22
C MET A 446 18.99 8.54 32.89
N LYS A 447 17.81 7.92 32.78
CA LYS A 447 16.62 8.40 33.49
C LYS A 447 16.67 8.12 34.99
N ILE A 448 17.19 6.96 35.40
CA ILE A 448 17.38 6.61 36.82
C ILE A 448 18.31 7.63 37.50
N GLN A 449 19.37 8.09 36.82
CA GLN A 449 20.29 9.11 37.36
C GLN A 449 19.65 10.48 37.58
N LEU A 450 18.48 10.76 37.00
CA LEU A 450 17.75 12.01 37.22
C LEU A 450 16.97 12.00 38.54
N ILE A 451 16.78 10.83 39.16
CA ILE A 451 16.15 10.69 40.47
C ILE A 451 17.26 10.77 41.52
N ASP A 452 17.04 11.62 42.54
CA ASP A 452 17.91 11.65 43.70
C ASP A 452 17.64 10.43 44.60
N LEU A 453 18.44 9.37 44.40
CA LEU A 453 18.36 8.12 45.15
C LEU A 453 19.14 8.16 46.48
N SER A 454 19.63 9.33 46.91
CA SER A 454 20.46 9.45 48.12
C SER A 454 19.67 9.48 49.43
N HIS A 455 18.36 9.75 49.39
CA HIS A 455 17.52 9.91 50.59
C HIS A 455 16.45 8.81 50.74
N ASP A 456 15.90 8.28 49.64
CA ASP A 456 14.91 7.19 49.64
C ASP A 456 15.19 6.20 48.49
N LEU A 457 15.82 5.07 48.80
CA LEU A 457 16.02 3.98 47.84
C LEU A 457 14.70 3.21 47.65
N PRO A 458 14.18 3.09 46.42
CA PRO A 458 13.01 2.26 46.15
C PRO A 458 13.30 0.79 46.47
N ALA A 459 12.27 0.06 46.90
CA ALA A 459 12.41 -1.32 47.37
C ALA A 459 12.75 -2.32 46.24
N SER A 460 12.47 -1.97 45.00
CA SER A 460 12.81 -2.77 43.83
C SER A 460 12.98 -1.93 42.55
N GLY A 461 13.67 -2.50 41.57
CA GLY A 461 13.80 -1.96 40.23
C GLY A 461 12.44 -1.78 39.54
N ASN A 462 11.45 -2.63 39.82
CA ASN A 462 10.09 -2.47 39.29
C ASN A 462 9.42 -1.20 39.85
N GLN A 463 9.53 -0.94 41.15
CA GLN A 463 8.98 0.28 41.77
C GLN A 463 9.63 1.54 41.19
N LEU A 464 10.95 1.50 40.97
CA LEU A 464 11.72 2.56 40.32
C LEU A 464 11.31 2.77 38.85
N CYS A 465 11.11 1.68 38.10
CA CYS A 465 10.76 1.76 36.69
C CYS A 465 9.30 2.13 36.45
N THR A 466 8.42 1.81 37.39
CA THR A 466 7.04 2.29 37.42
C THR A 466 6.99 3.79 37.68
N SER A 467 7.80 4.34 38.60
CA SER A 467 7.85 5.79 38.85
C SER A 467 8.45 6.58 37.67
N LEU A 468 9.32 5.94 36.89
CA LEU A 468 9.91 6.50 35.67
C LEU A 468 9.05 6.32 34.40
N GLY A 469 7.90 5.64 34.52
CA GLY A 469 6.97 5.40 33.41
C GLY A 469 7.46 4.37 32.37
N PHE A 470 8.41 3.49 32.73
CA PHE A 470 8.85 2.38 31.89
C PHE A 470 8.02 1.10 32.10
N CYS A 471 7.41 0.95 33.27
CA CYS A 471 6.51 -0.16 33.61
C CYS A 471 5.10 0.40 33.84
N SER A 472 4.07 -0.30 33.37
CA SER A 472 2.70 -0.03 33.78
C SER A 472 2.52 -0.41 35.26
N LYS A 473 1.72 0.35 36.01
CA LYS A 473 1.25 -0.10 37.32
C LYS A 473 0.45 -1.38 37.11
N SER A 474 1.01 -2.53 37.47
CA SER A 474 0.19 -3.73 37.68
C SER A 474 -0.82 -3.39 38.78
N TRP A 475 -2.11 -3.45 38.45
CA TRP A 475 -3.18 -3.41 39.45
C TRP A 475 -3.14 -4.64 40.34
#